data_AF-A0A7C3B3E9-F1
#
_entry.id   AF-A0A7C3B3E9-F1
#
_cell.length_a   1.000
_cell.length_b   1.000
_cell.length_c   1.000
_cell.angle_alpha   90.00
_cell.angle_beta   90.00
_cell.angle_gamma   90.00
#
_symmetry.space_group_name_H-M   'P 1'
#
loop_
_entity.id
_entity.type
_entity.pdbx_description
1 polymer ?
#
loop_
_entity_poly.entity_id
_entity_poly.type
_entity_poly.pdbx_seq_one_letter_code
_entity_poly.pdbx_strand_id
1 'polypeptide(L)'
;MDLFSDPTFFYFTIEVYGVDEESGILRGAYGVEIDTDKDGRGDYLVWAFFPNIKRWSILRVLALEDKNDDVGGPSPMNSDAPWDKGDGYETRLFLGGKFGEDQDAAWVRVSPKDSTLIQIAIKRELIGSPDSFLWSAWADNGLKAPGIMDYNDVIQQVEAGSPISTDENYPVELVRSVDNTCRKAYNFTADASIPGMCISVEAREEEPSAGRQPDYPTHGDEIHIIPNDK
;
A
#
# COMPACT_ATOMS: atom_id res chain seq x y z
N MET A 1 -0.50 5.85 -8.54
CA MET A 1 -1.92 5.66 -8.16
C MET A 1 -2.67 6.99 -8.15
N ASP A 2 -3.88 7.00 -8.70
CA ASP A 2 -4.71 8.19 -8.91
C ASP A 2 -6.20 7.92 -8.62
N LEU A 3 -6.93 8.97 -8.27
CA LEU A 3 -8.38 8.96 -8.05
C LEU A 3 -9.05 10.03 -8.92
N PHE A 4 -10.07 9.62 -9.67
CA PHE A 4 -11.01 10.48 -10.38
C PHE A 4 -12.43 10.16 -9.92
N SER A 5 -13.37 11.09 -10.07
CA SER A 5 -14.76 10.84 -9.69
C SER A 5 -15.73 11.59 -10.58
N ASP A 6 -16.90 10.99 -10.81
CA ASP A 6 -18.06 11.63 -11.41
C ASP A 6 -19.26 11.54 -10.43
N PRO A 7 -20.47 12.00 -10.77
CA PRO A 7 -21.62 11.94 -9.86
C PRO A 7 -22.08 10.51 -9.47
N THR A 8 -21.64 9.47 -10.16
CA THR A 8 -22.04 8.07 -9.93
C THR A 8 -20.93 7.22 -9.35
N PHE A 9 -19.68 7.40 -9.81
CA PHE A 9 -18.56 6.53 -9.48
C PHE A 9 -17.34 7.29 -8.95
N PHE A 10 -16.61 6.62 -8.07
CA PHE A 10 -15.19 6.83 -7.83
C PHE A 10 -14.39 5.89 -8.73
N TYR A 11 -13.33 6.39 -9.36
CA TYR A 11 -12.43 5.64 -10.22
C TYR A 11 -11.01 5.71 -9.67
N PHE A 12 -10.51 4.55 -9.27
CA PHE A 12 -9.16 4.38 -8.75
C PHE A 12 -8.28 3.75 -9.82
N THR A 13 -7.08 4.27 -9.99
CA THR A 13 -6.03 3.64 -10.80
C THR A 13 -4.90 3.21 -9.90
N ILE A 14 -4.65 1.91 -9.86
CA ILE A 14 -3.52 1.28 -9.16
C ILE A 14 -2.46 0.99 -10.22
N GLU A 15 -1.25 1.44 -9.96
CA GLU A 15 -0.08 1.20 -10.78
C GLU A 15 0.82 0.21 -10.05
N VAL A 16 1.21 -0.86 -10.74
CA VAL A 16 2.15 -1.85 -10.21
C VAL A 16 3.44 -1.82 -11.02
N TYR A 17 4.54 -2.31 -10.46
CA TYR A 17 5.83 -2.30 -11.16
C TYR A 17 5.81 -3.12 -12.46
N GLY A 18 5.13 -4.26 -12.44
CA GLY A 18 5.11 -5.19 -13.57
C GLY A 18 3.99 -6.22 -13.46
N VAL A 19 3.94 -7.06 -14.48
CA VAL A 19 3.08 -8.26 -14.52
C VAL A 19 3.93 -9.50 -14.23
N ASP A 20 3.28 -10.63 -13.97
CA ASP A 20 3.97 -11.91 -13.87
C ASP A 20 4.76 -12.19 -15.17
N GLU A 21 6.07 -12.39 -15.06
CA GLU A 21 6.96 -12.51 -16.23
C GLU A 21 6.66 -13.74 -17.09
N GLU A 22 6.18 -14.83 -16.48
CA GLU A 22 5.88 -16.08 -17.17
C GLU A 22 4.58 -16.00 -17.96
N SER A 23 3.51 -15.51 -17.32
CA SER A 23 2.16 -15.49 -17.90
C SER A 23 1.79 -14.16 -18.58
N GLY A 24 2.54 -13.09 -18.32
CA GLY A 24 2.26 -11.74 -18.83
C GLY A 24 0.98 -11.12 -18.27
N ILE A 25 0.45 -11.64 -17.16
CA ILE A 25 -0.81 -11.18 -16.55
C ILE A 25 -0.65 -10.89 -15.06
N LEU A 26 -1.61 -10.16 -14.50
CA LEU A 26 -1.71 -9.87 -13.08
C LEU A 26 -2.36 -11.04 -12.34
N ARG A 27 -1.65 -11.68 -11.40
CA ARG A 27 -2.11 -12.86 -10.65
C ARG A 27 -2.54 -12.58 -9.21
N GLY A 28 -2.25 -11.39 -8.70
CA GLY A 28 -2.62 -10.97 -7.34
C GLY A 28 -4.08 -10.56 -7.19
N ALA A 29 -4.45 -10.21 -5.96
CA ALA A 29 -5.60 -9.35 -5.66
C ALA A 29 -5.11 -7.90 -5.62
N TYR A 30 -5.88 -6.98 -6.19
CA TYR A 30 -5.58 -5.55 -6.18
C TYR A 30 -6.74 -4.81 -5.58
N GLY A 31 -6.46 -3.97 -4.60
CA GLY A 31 -7.47 -3.43 -3.70
C GLY A 31 -7.45 -1.93 -3.58
N VAL A 32 -8.62 -1.38 -3.29
CA VAL A 32 -8.78 -0.04 -2.74
C VAL A 32 -9.42 -0.20 -1.37
N GLU A 33 -8.72 0.26 -0.35
CA GLU A 33 -9.24 0.42 1.00
C GLU A 33 -9.67 1.88 1.19
N ILE A 34 -10.82 2.08 1.83
CA ILE A 34 -11.46 3.38 2.02
C ILE A 34 -11.80 3.54 3.49
N ASP A 35 -11.38 4.67 4.05
CA ASP A 35 -11.63 5.09 5.42
C ASP A 35 -12.44 6.40 5.36
N THR A 36 -13.72 6.29 5.69
CA THR A 36 -14.72 7.35 5.57
C THR A 36 -14.82 8.23 6.81
N ASP A 37 -14.50 7.71 7.99
CA ASP A 37 -14.55 8.47 9.24
C ASP A 37 -13.18 9.10 9.64
N LYS A 38 -12.11 8.67 8.97
CA LYS A 38 -10.73 9.20 8.98
C LYS A 38 -9.97 8.89 10.28
N ASP A 39 -10.27 7.76 10.90
CA ASP A 39 -9.61 7.33 12.13
C ASP A 39 -8.29 6.56 11.89
N GLY A 40 -8.02 6.20 10.63
CA GLY A 40 -6.85 5.41 10.23
C GLY A 40 -7.12 3.91 10.09
N ARG A 41 -8.38 3.46 10.16
CA ARG A 41 -8.87 2.11 9.87
C ARG A 41 -9.76 2.15 8.64
N GLY A 42 -9.74 1.08 7.84
CA GLY A 42 -10.55 1.04 6.65
C GLY A 42 -11.97 0.55 6.93
N ASP A 43 -12.97 1.32 6.51
CA ASP A 43 -14.39 0.95 6.58
C ASP A 43 -14.80 0.03 5.42
N TYR A 44 -14.19 0.22 4.24
CA TYR A 44 -14.54 -0.53 3.03
C TYR A 44 -13.31 -1.02 2.28
N LEU A 45 -13.42 -2.24 1.74
CA LEU A 45 -12.40 -2.84 0.88
C LEU A 45 -13.03 -3.33 -0.42
N VAL A 46 -12.52 -2.84 -1.55
CA VAL A 46 -12.89 -3.36 -2.87
C VAL A 46 -11.69 -4.03 -3.53
N TRP A 47 -11.81 -5.33 -3.76
CA TRP A 47 -10.78 -6.18 -4.35
C TRP A 47 -11.15 -6.66 -5.75
N ALA A 48 -10.17 -6.56 -6.63
CA ALA A 48 -10.17 -7.23 -7.92
C ALA A 48 -9.18 -8.39 -7.92
N PHE A 49 -9.70 -9.61 -8.06
CA PHE A 49 -8.88 -10.81 -8.07
C PHE A 49 -8.42 -11.16 -9.49
N PHE A 50 -7.10 -11.29 -9.66
CA PHE A 50 -6.43 -11.69 -10.91
C PHE A 50 -7.07 -11.06 -12.16
N PRO A 51 -7.13 -9.71 -12.21
CA PRO A 51 -7.78 -8.99 -13.29
C PRO A 51 -6.98 -9.17 -14.58
N ASN A 52 -7.66 -9.63 -15.63
CA ASN A 52 -7.05 -9.88 -16.93
C ASN A 52 -7.91 -9.36 -18.10
N ILE A 53 -8.93 -8.56 -17.81
CA ILE A 53 -9.92 -8.08 -18.77
C ILE A 53 -9.64 -6.61 -19.08
N LYS A 54 -9.54 -6.26 -20.37
CA LYS A 54 -9.27 -4.87 -20.82
C LYS A 54 -10.51 -3.98 -20.92
N ARG A 55 -11.70 -4.58 -20.94
CA ARG A 55 -13.00 -3.90 -20.82
C ARG A 55 -13.45 -3.92 -19.37
N TRP A 56 -14.27 -2.93 -18.98
CA TRP A 56 -14.92 -2.94 -17.67
C TRP A 56 -15.70 -4.24 -17.46
N SER A 57 -15.49 -4.86 -16.30
CA SER A 57 -16.16 -6.08 -15.89
C SER A 57 -16.41 -6.08 -14.39
N ILE A 58 -17.56 -6.60 -13.99
CA ILE A 58 -17.86 -6.90 -12.58
C ILE A 58 -17.20 -8.22 -12.12
N LEU A 59 -16.70 -9.04 -13.05
CA LEU A 59 -16.18 -10.36 -12.72
C LEU A 59 -14.96 -10.25 -11.80
N ARG A 60 -14.95 -11.08 -10.76
CA ARG A 60 -13.87 -11.17 -9.75
C ARG A 60 -13.67 -9.87 -8.97
N VAL A 61 -14.70 -9.04 -8.88
CA VAL A 61 -14.76 -7.91 -7.96
C VAL A 61 -15.53 -8.30 -6.72
N LEU A 62 -14.94 -8.05 -5.56
CA LEU A 62 -15.50 -8.25 -4.24
C LEU A 62 -15.48 -6.90 -3.52
N ALA A 63 -16.62 -6.46 -2.99
CA ALA A 63 -16.67 -5.32 -2.08
C ALA A 63 -17.09 -5.83 -0.69
N LEU A 64 -16.38 -5.36 0.32
CA LEU A 64 -16.57 -5.68 1.72
C LEU A 64 -16.66 -4.39 2.53
N GLU A 65 -17.32 -4.48 3.66
CA GLU A 65 -17.48 -3.47 4.71
C GLU A 65 -16.96 -4.10 6.00
N ASP A 66 -16.22 -3.32 6.78
CA ASP A 66 -16.00 -3.54 8.20
C ASP A 66 -17.18 -2.91 8.94
N LYS A 67 -18.10 -3.75 9.44
CA LYS A 67 -19.34 -3.25 10.03
C LYS A 67 -19.26 -3.07 11.54
N ASN A 68 -18.34 -3.77 12.19
CA ASN A 68 -18.11 -3.74 13.62
C ASN A 68 -16.92 -2.85 14.03
N ASP A 69 -16.24 -2.23 13.07
CA ASP A 69 -15.12 -1.29 13.24
C ASP A 69 -13.95 -1.97 13.99
N ASP A 70 -13.54 -3.14 13.47
CA ASP A 70 -12.50 -3.97 14.08
C ASP A 70 -11.40 -4.49 13.14
N VAL A 71 -11.28 -3.95 11.93
CA VAL A 71 -10.10 -4.14 11.07
C VAL A 71 -8.83 -3.71 11.83
N GLY A 72 -7.88 -4.63 11.91
CA GLY A 72 -6.59 -4.45 12.58
C GLY A 72 -6.64 -4.49 14.11
N GLY A 73 -5.51 -4.13 14.72
CA GLY A 73 -5.32 -4.07 16.17
C GLY A 73 -5.60 -2.68 16.75
N PRO A 74 -5.58 -2.50 18.08
CA PRO A 74 -5.88 -1.22 18.75
C PRO A 74 -5.04 -0.01 18.32
N SER A 75 -3.91 -0.22 17.66
CA SER A 75 -2.93 0.80 17.27
C SER A 75 -2.89 0.97 15.74
N PRO A 76 -3.74 1.82 15.12
CA PRO A 76 -3.77 1.97 13.67
C PRO A 76 -2.38 2.19 13.08
N MET A 77 -2.08 1.48 11.98
CA MET A 77 -0.80 1.52 11.26
C MET A 77 0.43 1.04 12.04
N ASN A 78 0.25 0.45 13.22
CA ASN A 78 1.33 -0.16 14.00
C ASN A 78 0.97 -1.61 14.29
N SER A 79 1.99 -2.47 14.36
CA SER A 79 1.77 -3.89 14.68
C SER A 79 1.34 -4.07 16.13
N ASP A 80 0.21 -4.75 16.32
CA ASP A 80 -0.27 -5.27 17.60
C ASP A 80 -0.13 -6.81 17.71
N ALA A 81 0.70 -7.43 16.86
CA ALA A 81 0.78 -8.88 16.79
C ALA A 81 1.31 -9.55 18.07
N PRO A 82 0.70 -10.67 18.50
CA PRO A 82 -0.51 -11.28 17.93
C PRO A 82 -1.80 -10.65 18.48
N TRP A 83 -2.64 -10.16 17.58
CA TRP A 83 -4.00 -9.68 17.82
C TRP A 83 -4.99 -10.52 17.00
N ASP A 84 -5.85 -11.27 17.68
CA ASP A 84 -6.76 -12.25 17.07
C ASP A 84 -8.24 -11.93 17.34
N LYS A 85 -8.54 -10.68 17.68
CA LYS A 85 -9.88 -10.26 18.10
C LYS A 85 -10.72 -9.57 17.01
N GLY A 86 -10.08 -9.04 15.98
CA GLY A 86 -10.78 -8.49 14.81
C GLY A 86 -11.13 -9.58 13.81
N ASP A 87 -12.20 -9.39 13.04
CA ASP A 87 -12.58 -10.25 11.92
C ASP A 87 -12.41 -9.59 10.54
N GLY A 88 -11.78 -8.43 10.53
CA GLY A 88 -11.36 -7.72 9.33
C GLY A 88 -12.58 -7.25 8.54
N TYR A 89 -12.50 -7.34 7.21
CA TYR A 89 -13.67 -7.01 6.38
C TYR A 89 -14.61 -8.23 6.27
N GLU A 90 -15.61 -8.26 7.14
CA GLU A 90 -16.49 -9.40 7.41
C GLU A 90 -17.85 -9.29 6.71
N THR A 91 -18.32 -8.07 6.43
CA THR A 91 -19.59 -7.85 5.75
C THR A 91 -19.41 -7.74 4.24
N ARG A 92 -19.95 -8.72 3.49
CA ARG A 92 -19.89 -8.70 2.02
C ARG A 92 -20.99 -7.81 1.45
N LEU A 93 -20.63 -6.85 0.60
CA LEU A 93 -21.58 -5.93 -0.06
C LEU A 93 -21.84 -6.31 -1.53
N PHE A 94 -20.79 -6.75 -2.25
CA PHE A 94 -20.88 -7.05 -3.68
C PHE A 94 -19.98 -8.23 -4.07
N LEU A 95 -20.46 -9.10 -4.97
CA LEU A 95 -19.62 -10.15 -5.58
C LEU A 95 -20.00 -10.37 -7.04
N GLY A 96 -19.32 -9.65 -7.94
CA GLY A 96 -19.49 -9.74 -9.39
C GLY A 96 -20.93 -9.83 -9.89
N GLY A 97 -21.81 -8.98 -9.33
CA GLY A 97 -23.24 -8.90 -9.64
C GLY A 97 -24.07 -10.11 -9.22
N LYS A 98 -23.50 -11.06 -8.47
CA LYS A 98 -24.20 -12.25 -7.95
C LYS A 98 -24.67 -12.08 -6.50
N PHE A 99 -24.16 -11.07 -5.82
CA PHE A 99 -24.48 -10.74 -4.43
C PHE A 99 -24.56 -9.22 -4.30
N GLY A 100 -25.45 -8.75 -3.43
CA GLY A 100 -25.80 -7.34 -3.28
C GLY A 100 -27.10 -6.99 -4.02
N GLU A 101 -27.69 -5.85 -3.66
CA GLU A 101 -28.89 -5.32 -4.33
C GLU A 101 -28.56 -4.74 -5.71
N ASP A 102 -27.37 -4.14 -5.82
CA ASP A 102 -26.88 -3.47 -7.02
C ASP A 102 -25.92 -4.39 -7.80
N GLN A 103 -26.32 -4.80 -9.00
CA GLN A 103 -25.54 -5.72 -9.84
C GLN A 103 -24.37 -5.06 -10.58
N ASP A 104 -24.30 -3.73 -10.55
CA ASP A 104 -23.27 -2.91 -11.19
C ASP A 104 -22.54 -2.00 -10.19
N ALA A 105 -22.49 -2.41 -8.93
CA ALA A 105 -21.95 -1.61 -7.84
C ALA A 105 -20.43 -1.38 -7.92
N ALA A 106 -19.68 -2.34 -8.47
CA ALA A 106 -18.23 -2.21 -8.62
C ALA A 106 -17.72 -2.92 -9.87
N TRP A 107 -16.71 -2.33 -10.51
CA TRP A 107 -16.14 -2.78 -11.78
C TRP A 107 -14.62 -2.74 -11.73
N VAL A 108 -13.98 -3.62 -12.49
CA VAL A 108 -12.55 -3.60 -12.75
C VAL A 108 -12.24 -3.68 -14.24
N ARG A 109 -11.12 -3.09 -14.64
CA ARG A 109 -10.40 -3.46 -15.87
C ARG A 109 -8.90 -3.31 -15.66
N VAL A 110 -8.13 -3.99 -16.49
CA VAL A 110 -6.73 -3.62 -16.73
C VAL A 110 -6.70 -2.62 -17.89
N SER A 111 -5.89 -1.57 -17.82
CA SER A 111 -5.81 -0.58 -18.89
C SER A 111 -5.55 -1.25 -20.25
N PRO A 112 -6.30 -0.89 -21.30
CA PRO A 112 -6.06 -1.44 -22.64
C PRO A 112 -4.73 -0.98 -23.25
N LYS A 113 -4.13 0.09 -22.71
CA LYS A 113 -2.86 0.66 -23.17
C LYS A 113 -1.67 0.22 -22.32
N ASP A 114 -1.92 -0.24 -21.09
CA ASP A 114 -0.88 -0.59 -20.14
C ASP A 114 -1.33 -1.77 -19.26
N SER A 115 -0.56 -2.85 -19.23
CA SER A 115 -0.88 -4.02 -18.40
C SER A 115 -0.53 -3.85 -16.93
N THR A 116 0.21 -2.81 -16.55
CA THR A 116 0.57 -2.52 -15.16
C THR A 116 -0.46 -1.62 -14.45
N LEU A 117 -1.46 -1.12 -15.17
CA LEU A 117 -2.49 -0.26 -14.61
C LEU A 117 -3.80 -1.03 -14.42
N ILE A 118 -4.21 -1.17 -13.16
CA ILE A 118 -5.51 -1.69 -12.76
C ILE A 118 -6.42 -0.51 -12.48
N GLN A 119 -7.65 -0.56 -12.98
CA GLN A 119 -8.64 0.47 -12.76
C GLN A 119 -9.87 -0.14 -12.11
N ILE A 120 -10.27 0.41 -10.97
CA ILE A 120 -11.42 -0.02 -10.19
C ILE A 120 -12.41 1.15 -10.16
N ALA A 121 -13.67 0.88 -10.51
CA ALA A 121 -14.76 1.83 -10.36
C ALA A 121 -15.71 1.35 -9.27
N ILE A 122 -16.06 2.23 -8.34
CA ILE A 122 -16.92 1.95 -7.18
C ILE A 122 -18.07 2.94 -7.23
N LYS A 123 -19.33 2.47 -7.27
CA LYS A 123 -20.48 3.36 -7.15
C LYS A 123 -20.43 4.05 -5.80
N ARG A 124 -20.70 5.35 -5.78
CA ARG A 124 -20.69 6.15 -4.55
C ARG A 124 -21.62 5.55 -3.48
N GLU A 125 -22.82 5.15 -3.90
CA GLU A 125 -23.84 4.58 -3.01
C GLU A 125 -23.41 3.27 -2.35
N LEU A 126 -22.50 2.49 -2.97
CA LEU A 126 -22.01 1.24 -2.40
C LEU A 126 -21.27 1.46 -1.07
N ILE A 127 -20.66 2.63 -0.90
CA ILE A 127 -19.84 2.98 0.27
C ILE A 127 -20.47 4.13 1.08
N GLY A 128 -21.79 4.31 0.97
CA GLY A 128 -22.52 5.33 1.74
C GLY A 128 -22.46 6.75 1.16
N SER A 129 -21.97 6.92 -0.08
CA SER A 129 -21.83 8.21 -0.77
C SER A 129 -21.07 9.29 0.03
N PRO A 130 -19.85 9.00 0.51
CA PRO A 130 -19.09 9.94 1.34
C PRO A 130 -18.66 11.16 0.52
N ASP A 131 -18.75 12.33 1.13
CA ASP A 131 -18.26 13.58 0.55
C ASP A 131 -16.73 13.71 0.62
N SER A 132 -16.10 13.04 1.60
CA SER A 132 -14.63 12.99 1.77
C SER A 132 -14.21 11.73 2.52
N PHE A 133 -13.04 11.20 2.19
CA PHE A 133 -12.50 9.96 2.77
C PHE A 133 -10.99 9.86 2.54
N LEU A 134 -10.34 8.97 3.26
CA LEU A 134 -8.99 8.50 2.99
C LEU A 134 -9.04 7.22 2.17
N TRP A 135 -8.00 6.95 1.39
CA TRP A 135 -7.88 5.70 0.67
C TRP A 135 -6.44 5.27 0.44
N SER A 136 -6.22 3.97 0.36
CA SER A 136 -4.94 3.33 0.01
C SER A 136 -5.16 2.29 -1.10
N ALA A 137 -4.09 1.98 -1.83
CA ALA A 137 -4.08 0.87 -2.76
C ALA A 137 -3.37 -0.34 -2.13
N TRP A 138 -3.85 -1.54 -2.46
CA TRP A 138 -3.28 -2.82 -2.05
C TRP A 138 -2.92 -3.66 -3.28
N ALA A 139 -1.81 -4.38 -3.20
CA ALA A 139 -1.41 -5.43 -4.13
C ALA A 139 -0.98 -6.68 -3.34
N ASP A 140 -1.76 -7.76 -3.47
CA ASP A 140 -1.55 -8.97 -2.69
C ASP A 140 -1.50 -10.20 -3.60
N ASN A 141 -0.28 -10.67 -3.89
CA ASN A 141 -0.05 -11.95 -4.52
C ASN A 141 0.32 -13.06 -3.52
N GLY A 142 0.21 -12.80 -2.21
CA GLY A 142 0.34 -13.75 -1.11
C GLY A 142 -1.00 -14.20 -0.52
N LEU A 143 -1.33 -13.67 0.66
CA LEU A 143 -2.39 -14.12 1.55
C LEU A 143 -3.81 -13.98 0.98
N LYS A 144 -4.12 -12.81 0.40
CA LYS A 144 -5.44 -12.47 -0.14
C LYS A 144 -6.57 -12.77 0.86
N ALA A 145 -6.36 -12.39 2.11
CA ALA A 145 -7.19 -12.75 3.24
C ALA A 145 -7.82 -11.50 3.89
N PRO A 146 -8.94 -11.00 3.37
CA PRO A 146 -9.49 -9.71 3.82
C PRO A 146 -10.09 -9.79 5.22
N GLY A 147 -10.43 -10.99 5.71
CA GLY A 147 -10.90 -11.20 7.09
C GLY A 147 -9.80 -11.23 8.15
N ILE A 148 -8.56 -10.92 7.77
CA ILE A 148 -7.44 -10.66 8.70
C ILE A 148 -6.63 -9.45 8.20
N MET A 149 -7.29 -8.51 7.51
CA MET A 149 -6.62 -7.32 6.96
C MET A 149 -5.95 -6.51 8.08
N ASP A 150 -4.96 -5.68 7.71
CA ASP A 150 -3.89 -5.25 8.60
C ASP A 150 -3.11 -6.45 9.15
N TYR A 151 -2.55 -7.21 8.19
CA TYR A 151 -1.81 -8.44 8.43
C TYR A 151 -0.74 -8.35 9.52
N ASN A 152 -0.15 -7.16 9.72
CA ASN A 152 0.84 -6.90 10.77
C ASN A 152 0.28 -7.02 12.20
N ASP A 153 -1.03 -7.08 12.38
CA ASP A 153 -1.65 -7.25 13.69
C ASP A 153 -1.90 -8.72 14.00
N VAL A 154 -2.00 -9.59 13.00
CA VAL A 154 -2.19 -11.03 13.22
C VAL A 154 -0.86 -11.79 13.10
N ILE A 155 -0.05 -11.43 12.10
CA ILE A 155 1.17 -12.13 11.73
C ILE A 155 2.33 -11.62 12.56
N GLN A 156 2.95 -12.51 13.32
CA GLN A 156 4.11 -12.16 14.14
C GLN A 156 5.37 -11.97 13.27
N GLN A 157 6.34 -11.20 13.77
CA GLN A 157 7.60 -10.92 13.07
C GLN A 157 8.35 -12.18 12.62
N VAL A 158 8.31 -13.26 13.42
CA VAL A 158 8.94 -14.55 13.11
C VAL A 158 8.29 -15.26 11.92
N GLU A 159 7.02 -14.96 11.62
CA GLU A 159 6.27 -15.50 10.48
C GLU A 159 6.33 -14.56 9.28
N ALA A 160 6.28 -13.25 9.52
CA ALA A 160 6.38 -12.22 8.47
C ALA A 160 7.78 -12.22 7.82
N GLY A 161 8.81 -12.49 8.62
CA GLY A 161 10.21 -12.35 8.23
C GLY A 161 10.67 -10.89 8.19
N SER A 162 11.96 -10.67 7.90
CA SER A 162 12.57 -9.34 7.87
C SER A 162 13.30 -9.06 6.56
N PRO A 163 13.19 -7.84 5.97
CA PRO A 163 14.01 -7.44 4.83
C PRO A 163 15.44 -7.09 5.23
N ILE A 164 15.74 -6.97 6.53
CA ILE A 164 17.05 -6.56 7.04
C ILE A 164 17.94 -7.80 7.13
N SER A 165 18.99 -7.87 6.31
CA SER A 165 19.87 -9.04 6.19
C SER A 165 20.62 -9.44 7.46
N THR A 166 20.64 -8.59 8.48
CA THR A 166 21.27 -8.85 9.79
C THR A 166 20.26 -9.24 10.88
N ASP A 167 18.96 -9.21 10.60
CA ASP A 167 17.91 -9.62 11.53
C ASP A 167 17.83 -11.14 11.64
N GLU A 168 17.48 -11.67 12.81
CA GLU A 168 17.34 -13.12 13.02
C GLU A 168 16.18 -13.73 12.22
N ASN A 169 15.19 -12.93 11.85
CA ASN A 169 14.04 -13.33 11.05
C ASN A 169 14.23 -13.05 9.55
N TYR A 170 15.46 -12.76 9.08
CA TYR A 170 15.71 -12.64 7.65
C TYR A 170 15.59 -14.00 6.93
N PRO A 171 14.98 -14.08 5.73
CA PRO A 171 14.45 -13.00 4.88
C PRO A 171 12.97 -12.69 5.14
N VAL A 172 12.35 -11.79 4.37
CA VAL A 172 10.89 -11.63 4.33
C VAL A 172 10.25 -12.94 3.86
N GLU A 173 9.23 -13.40 4.58
CA GLU A 173 8.56 -14.69 4.37
C GLU A 173 7.08 -14.52 4.02
N LEU A 174 6.18 -14.61 5.00
CA LEU A 174 4.74 -14.78 4.77
C LEU A 174 4.10 -13.61 4.01
N VAL A 175 4.60 -12.40 4.25
CA VAL A 175 4.10 -11.15 3.64
C VAL A 175 4.92 -10.68 2.43
N ARG A 176 5.87 -11.48 1.92
CA ARG A 176 6.81 -11.10 0.83
C ARG A 176 6.16 -10.69 -0.50
N SER A 177 4.87 -10.94 -0.66
CA SER A 177 4.10 -10.66 -1.88
C SER A 177 2.89 -9.79 -1.59
N VAL A 178 2.96 -9.00 -0.53
CA VAL A 178 1.98 -7.99 -0.16
C VAL A 178 2.66 -6.62 -0.23
N ASP A 179 1.98 -5.66 -0.84
CA ASP A 179 2.40 -4.27 -0.91
C ASP A 179 1.16 -3.37 -0.77
N ASN A 180 1.33 -2.22 -0.16
CA ASN A 180 0.30 -1.22 0.02
C ASN A 180 0.89 0.18 0.06
N THR A 181 0.06 1.16 -0.28
CA THR A 181 0.45 2.55 -0.22
C THR A 181 0.05 3.18 1.10
N CYS A 182 0.74 4.26 1.48
CA CYS A 182 0.17 5.24 2.41
C CYS A 182 -1.20 5.77 1.91
N ARG A 183 -1.99 6.34 2.81
CA ARG A 183 -3.33 6.88 2.53
C ARG A 183 -3.27 8.26 1.91
N LYS A 184 -4.13 8.49 0.90
CA LYS A 184 -4.38 9.78 0.27
C LYS A 184 -5.75 10.31 0.67
N ALA A 185 -5.87 11.62 0.81
CA ALA A 185 -7.15 12.30 1.03
C ALA A 185 -7.93 12.50 -0.27
N TYR A 186 -9.24 12.29 -0.21
CA TYR A 186 -10.20 12.73 -1.23
C TYR A 186 -11.07 13.86 -0.68
N ASN A 187 -11.05 15.00 -1.37
CA ASN A 187 -11.93 16.15 -1.11
C ASN A 187 -11.79 16.78 0.30
N PHE A 188 -10.60 16.71 0.89
CA PHE A 188 -10.22 17.50 2.06
C PHE A 188 -8.70 17.66 2.14
N THR A 189 -8.25 18.59 2.99
CA THR A 189 -6.83 18.72 3.35
C THR A 189 -6.60 17.90 4.62
N ALA A 190 -5.87 16.80 4.49
CA ALA A 190 -5.47 16.01 5.64
C ALA A 190 -4.41 16.74 6.47
N ASP A 191 -4.42 16.48 7.77
CA ASP A 191 -3.33 16.85 8.66
C ASP A 191 -2.48 15.61 9.01
N ALA A 192 -1.28 15.86 9.54
CA ALA A 192 -0.32 14.80 9.85
C ALA A 192 -0.68 13.97 11.10
N SER A 193 -1.76 14.30 11.82
CA SER A 193 -2.21 13.53 12.98
C SER A 193 -3.06 12.32 12.60
N ILE A 194 -3.61 12.30 11.39
CA ILE A 194 -4.36 11.16 10.85
C ILE A 194 -3.38 9.99 10.56
N PRO A 195 -3.56 8.80 11.16
CA PRO A 195 -2.66 7.68 10.94
C PRO A 195 -2.60 7.22 9.46
N GLY A 196 -1.39 6.88 9.01
CA GLY A 196 -1.17 6.24 7.71
C GLY A 196 -1.18 7.18 6.51
N MET A 197 -1.31 8.48 6.72
CA MET A 197 -1.24 9.48 5.65
C MET A 197 0.10 9.44 4.89
N CYS A 198 0.04 9.71 3.60
CA CYS A 198 1.23 10.00 2.81
C CYS A 198 1.86 11.32 3.30
N ILE A 199 2.91 11.22 4.10
CA ILE A 199 3.69 12.39 4.50
C ILE A 199 4.56 12.77 3.30
N SER A 200 4.26 13.89 2.64
CA SER A 200 5.26 14.54 1.80
C SER A 200 6.35 15.04 2.73
N VAL A 201 7.40 14.24 2.92
CA VAL A 201 8.66 14.82 3.40
C VAL A 201 9.09 15.73 2.26
N GLU A 202 8.90 17.05 2.40
CA GLU A 202 9.68 17.98 1.59
C GLU A 202 11.11 17.51 1.73
N ALA A 203 11.72 17.13 0.61
CA ALA A 203 13.12 16.73 0.61
C ALA A 203 13.85 17.84 1.35
N ARG A 204 14.35 17.53 2.54
CA ARG A 204 15.23 18.44 3.25
C ARG A 204 16.32 18.72 2.24
N GLU A 205 16.42 19.95 1.76
CA GLU A 205 17.61 20.37 1.02
C GLU A 205 18.76 19.96 1.92
N GLU A 206 19.51 18.92 1.52
CA GLU A 206 20.76 18.64 2.19
C GLU A 206 21.56 19.92 2.02
N GLU A 207 21.74 20.66 3.11
CA GLU A 207 22.75 21.71 3.10
C GLU A 207 24.02 21.06 2.58
N PRO A 208 24.68 21.64 1.56
CA PRO A 208 25.83 21.03 0.95
C PRO A 208 26.81 20.69 2.05
N SER A 209 27.03 19.39 2.24
CA SER A 209 28.00 18.85 3.18
C SER A 209 29.28 19.65 3.03
N ALA A 210 29.60 20.50 4.02
CA ALA A 210 30.87 21.20 4.07
C ALA A 210 31.96 20.15 3.88
N GLY A 211 32.68 20.27 2.76
CA GLY A 211 33.52 19.21 2.24
C GLY A 211 34.41 18.61 3.32
N ARG A 212 34.31 17.30 3.52
CA ARG A 212 35.37 16.56 4.20
C ARG A 212 36.64 16.74 3.36
N GLN A 213 37.53 17.62 3.82
CA GLN A 213 38.91 17.63 3.35
C GLN A 213 39.50 16.24 3.66
N PRO A 214 40.17 15.58 2.70
CA PRO A 214 40.89 14.36 2.99
C PRO A 214 42.04 14.67 3.96
N ASP A 215 42.03 14.03 5.12
CA ASP A 215 43.15 14.00 6.06
C ASP A 215 44.35 13.34 5.37
N TYR A 216 45.31 14.16 4.95
CA TYR A 216 46.65 13.68 4.62
C TYR A 216 47.47 13.61 5.93
N PRO A 217 48.07 12.46 6.27
CA PRO A 217 48.88 12.36 7.48
C PRO A 217 50.15 13.20 7.33
N THR A 218 50.31 14.20 8.20
CA THR A 218 51.56 14.95 8.36
C THR A 218 52.58 14.05 9.04
N HIS A 219 53.42 13.36 8.26
CA HIS A 219 54.69 12.83 8.76
C HIS A 219 55.71 13.95 8.69
N GLY A 220 55.99 14.57 9.85
CA GLY A 220 57.19 15.36 10.02
C GLY A 220 58.36 14.41 10.20
N ASP A 221 59.31 14.44 9.28
CA ASP A 221 60.69 14.05 9.54
C ASP A 221 61.62 14.96 8.73
N GLU A 222 62.60 15.46 9.46
CA GLU A 222 63.53 16.53 9.12
C GLU A 222 64.40 16.21 7.90
N ILE A 223 64.58 17.22 7.04
CA ILE A 223 65.53 17.21 5.94
C ILE A 223 66.94 17.35 6.52
N HIS A 224 67.65 16.24 6.68
CA HIS A 224 69.09 16.25 6.92
C HIS A 224 69.84 16.48 5.60
N ILE A 225 70.34 17.71 5.43
CA ILE A 225 71.29 18.08 4.38
C ILE A 225 72.66 17.48 4.72
N ILE A 226 73.20 16.61 3.87
CA ILE A 226 74.61 16.20 3.90
C ILE A 226 75.33 16.90 2.74
N PRO A 227 76.52 17.51 2.95
CA PRO A 227 77.17 18.37 1.97
C PRO A 227 77.90 17.56 0.88
N ASN A 228 77.98 18.14 -0.33
CA ASN A 228 78.86 17.70 -1.40
C ASN A 228 80.34 17.82 -1.00
N ASP A 229 81.13 16.78 -1.29
CA ASP A 229 82.54 16.96 -1.64
C ASP A 229 83.10 15.78 -2.46
N LYS A 230 83.69 16.16 -3.61
CA LYS A 230 84.60 15.46 -4.55
C LYS A 230 84.05 14.49 -5.60
#